data_AF-A0A969X8H6-F1
#
_entry.id   AF-A0A969X8H6-F1
#
_cell.length_a   1.000
_cell.length_b   1.000
_cell.length_c   1.000
_cell.angle_alpha   90.00
_cell.angle_beta   90.00
_cell.angle_gamma   90.00
#
_symmetry.space_group_name_H-M   'P 1'
#
loop_
_entity.id
_entity.type
_entity.pdbx_description
1 polymer ?
#
loop_
_entity_poly.entity_id
_entity_poly.type
_entity_poly.pdbx_seq_one_letter_code
_entity_poly.pdbx_strand_id
1 'polypeptide(L)'
;ARLGIAIEEFGDYALQSKNPVRIAGRCSVFAESDMIHKQQMGHTIPDIVAGLCDALVRNYLNNVGRGKEILSPIVFQGGVAANSGIRAAFEKTLSAEVIVPEHYSVMGAIGAALLARDAVKKGQKKTQFRGFQISELEYEASSFECKACPNLCEIVNIAIEGKVLARWGSRCGKWDHLREPEKVEV
;
A
#
# COMPACT_ATOMS: atom_id res chain seq x y z
N ALA A 1 -2.06 -19.14 6.63
CA ALA A 1 -2.93 -18.21 7.40
C ALA A 1 -3.62 -18.98 8.53
N ARG A 2 -3.89 -18.35 9.68
CA ARG A 2 -4.46 -19.03 10.88
C ARG A 2 -5.84 -19.65 10.65
N LEU A 3 -6.69 -19.00 9.87
CA LEU A 3 -8.04 -19.48 9.55
C LEU A 3 -8.07 -20.40 8.32
N GLY A 4 -6.96 -20.55 7.59
CA GLY A 4 -6.91 -21.36 6.37
C GLY A 4 -7.70 -20.81 5.16
N ILE A 5 -8.07 -19.53 5.19
CA ILE A 5 -8.89 -18.86 4.16
C ILE A 5 -8.00 -17.97 3.28
N ALA A 6 -8.27 -17.93 1.97
CA ALA A 6 -7.62 -17.01 1.06
C ALA A 6 -8.08 -15.56 1.32
N ILE A 7 -7.20 -14.57 1.13
CA ILE A 7 -7.55 -13.18 1.50
C ILE A 7 -8.66 -12.62 0.60
N GLU A 8 -8.74 -13.12 -0.63
CA GLU A 8 -9.73 -12.80 -1.64
C GLU A 8 -11.14 -13.24 -1.22
N GLU A 9 -11.26 -14.37 -0.52
CA GLU A 9 -12.53 -14.94 -0.05
C GLU A 9 -12.97 -14.35 1.30
N PHE A 10 -12.06 -13.67 2.01
CA PHE A 10 -12.30 -13.21 3.37
C PHE A 10 -13.51 -12.28 3.49
N GLY A 11 -13.73 -11.42 2.49
CA GLY A 11 -14.90 -10.55 2.45
C GLY A 11 -16.21 -11.33 2.36
N ASP A 12 -16.24 -12.37 1.54
CA ASP A 12 -17.44 -13.18 1.32
C ASP A 12 -17.84 -13.99 2.55
N TYR A 13 -16.85 -14.48 3.32
CA TYR A 13 -17.10 -15.09 4.62
C TYR A 13 -17.73 -14.12 5.62
N ALA A 14 -17.26 -12.86 5.67
CA ALA A 14 -17.86 -11.84 6.56
C ALA A 14 -19.34 -11.60 6.23
N LEU A 15 -19.70 -11.56 4.93
CA LEU A 15 -21.07 -11.31 4.49
C LEU A 15 -22.04 -12.46 4.80
N GLN A 16 -21.53 -13.68 5.01
CA GLN A 16 -22.33 -14.85 5.39
C GLN A 16 -22.66 -14.91 6.90
N SER A 17 -22.05 -14.03 7.70
CA SER A 17 -22.27 -14.01 9.15
C SER A 17 -23.73 -13.72 9.51
N LYS A 18 -24.23 -14.45 10.50
CA LYS A 18 -25.57 -14.23 11.07
C LYS A 18 -25.50 -13.63 12.47
N ASN A 19 -24.41 -13.89 13.18
CA ASN A 19 -24.20 -13.41 14.55
C ASN A 19 -22.72 -13.04 14.76
N PRO A 20 -22.26 -11.90 14.20
CA PRO A 20 -20.86 -11.49 14.26
C PRO A 20 -20.34 -11.46 15.70
N VAL A 21 -19.19 -12.08 15.95
CA VAL A 21 -18.59 -12.05 17.28
C VAL A 21 -17.86 -10.74 17.52
N ARG A 22 -17.93 -10.23 18.75
CA ARG A 22 -17.11 -9.09 19.13
C ARG A 22 -15.66 -9.54 19.31
N ILE A 23 -14.76 -8.98 18.50
CA ILE A 23 -13.31 -9.18 18.61
C ILE A 23 -12.62 -7.87 19.03
N ALA A 24 -11.65 -8.01 19.93
CA ALA A 24 -10.74 -6.93 20.31
C ALA A 24 -9.88 -6.51 19.12
N GLY A 25 -10.04 -5.28 18.64
CA GLY A 25 -9.38 -4.79 17.41
C GLY A 25 -8.28 -3.75 17.60
N ARG A 26 -7.80 -3.50 18.82
CA ARG A 26 -6.82 -2.42 19.07
C ARG A 26 -5.40 -2.77 18.64
N CYS A 27 -5.00 -4.03 18.85
CA CYS A 27 -3.67 -4.56 18.54
C CYS A 27 -3.86 -5.87 17.76
N SER A 28 -3.10 -6.06 16.68
CA SER A 28 -3.19 -7.28 15.85
C SER A 28 -2.88 -8.55 16.64
N VAL A 29 -1.92 -8.49 17.56
CA VAL A 29 -1.54 -9.63 18.42
C VAL A 29 -2.70 -10.03 19.34
N PHE A 30 -3.39 -9.05 19.94
CA PHE A 30 -4.54 -9.35 20.80
C PHE A 30 -5.79 -9.74 20.00
N ALA A 31 -5.96 -9.18 18.80
CA ALA A 31 -7.02 -9.59 17.90
C ALA A 31 -6.86 -11.06 17.48
N GLU A 32 -5.62 -11.50 17.21
CA GLU A 32 -5.32 -12.90 16.92
C GLU A 32 -5.65 -13.81 18.11
N SER A 33 -5.19 -13.47 19.32
CA SER A 33 -5.48 -14.27 20.51
C SER A 33 -6.97 -14.39 20.81
N ASP A 34 -7.73 -13.28 20.69
CA ASP A 34 -9.17 -13.27 20.90
C ASP A 34 -9.91 -14.07 19.82
N MET A 35 -9.51 -13.92 18.54
CA MET A 35 -10.03 -14.71 17.43
C MET A 35 -9.83 -16.22 17.66
N ILE A 36 -8.64 -16.65 18.10
CA ILE A 36 -8.35 -18.06 18.43
C ILE A 36 -9.25 -18.54 19.57
N HIS A 37 -9.41 -17.72 20.61
CA HIS A 37 -10.30 -18.05 21.72
C HIS A 37 -11.75 -18.22 21.25
N LYS A 38 -12.27 -17.34 20.38
CA LYS A 38 -13.60 -17.48 19.80
C LYS A 38 -13.74 -18.73 18.94
N GLN A 39 -12.71 -19.11 18.20
CA GLN A 39 -12.69 -20.35 17.45
C GLN A 39 -12.78 -21.58 18.38
N GLN A 40 -12.04 -21.58 19.49
CA GLN A 40 -12.07 -22.67 20.50
C GLN A 40 -13.43 -22.77 21.22
N MET A 41 -14.15 -21.66 21.36
CA MET A 41 -15.52 -21.65 21.90
C MET A 41 -16.58 -22.18 20.90
N GLY A 42 -16.19 -22.51 19.67
CA GLY A 42 -17.08 -23.04 18.65
C GLY A 42 -17.83 -21.99 17.83
N HIS A 43 -17.40 -20.73 17.84
CA HIS A 43 -17.96 -19.72 16.94
C HIS A 43 -17.67 -20.07 15.47
N THR A 44 -18.62 -19.75 14.60
CA THR A 44 -18.47 -20.04 13.17
C THR A 44 -17.43 -19.13 12.53
N ILE A 45 -16.78 -19.62 11.47
CA ILE A 45 -15.80 -18.84 10.71
C ILE A 45 -16.39 -17.53 10.15
N PRO A 46 -17.58 -17.53 9.51
CA PRO A 46 -18.24 -16.29 9.08
C PRO A 46 -18.39 -15.25 10.21
N ASP A 47 -18.83 -15.69 11.40
CA ASP A 47 -19.06 -14.78 12.52
C ASP A 47 -17.75 -14.18 13.07
N ILE A 48 -16.69 -14.98 13.11
CA ILE A 48 -15.33 -14.54 13.47
C ILE A 48 -14.82 -13.52 12.46
N VAL A 49 -14.95 -13.82 11.18
CA VAL A 49 -14.46 -12.98 10.08
C VAL A 49 -15.20 -11.64 10.03
N ALA A 50 -16.53 -11.63 10.17
CA ALA A 50 -17.31 -10.40 10.33
C ALA A 50 -16.90 -9.60 11.57
N GLY A 51 -16.64 -10.29 12.69
CA GLY A 51 -16.12 -9.69 13.91
C GLY A 51 -14.78 -8.98 13.73
N LEU A 52 -13.87 -9.56 12.95
CA LEU A 52 -12.57 -8.98 12.59
C LEU A 52 -12.75 -7.74 11.70
N CYS A 53 -13.62 -7.80 10.69
CA CYS A 53 -13.93 -6.65 9.84
C CYS A 53 -14.47 -5.46 10.66
N ASP A 54 -15.46 -5.72 11.52
CA ASP A 54 -16.01 -4.70 12.42
C ASP A 54 -14.93 -4.16 13.38
N ALA A 55 -14.03 -5.01 13.86
CA ALA A 55 -12.95 -4.60 14.76
C ALA A 55 -11.94 -3.67 14.09
N LEU A 56 -11.59 -3.94 12.83
CA LEU A 56 -10.70 -3.11 12.02
C LEU A 56 -11.33 -1.75 11.71
N VAL A 57 -12.59 -1.71 11.28
CA VAL A 57 -13.31 -0.47 11.00
C VAL A 57 -13.43 0.40 12.27
N ARG A 58 -13.82 -0.21 13.39
CA ARG A 58 -13.85 0.51 14.68
C ARG A 58 -12.49 1.05 15.07
N ASN A 59 -11.41 0.31 14.84
CA ASN A 59 -10.06 0.79 15.13
C ASN A 59 -9.72 2.01 14.26
N TYR A 60 -9.94 1.90 12.96
CA TYR A 60 -9.63 2.95 11.99
C TYR A 60 -10.37 4.25 12.33
N LEU A 61 -11.67 4.19 12.59
CA LEU A 61 -12.46 5.37 12.95
C LEU A 61 -12.02 5.96 14.29
N ASN A 62 -11.66 5.13 15.27
CA ASN A 62 -11.23 5.62 16.59
C ASN A 62 -9.81 6.23 16.60
N ASN A 63 -8.95 5.90 15.63
CA ASN A 63 -7.55 6.34 15.62
C ASN A 63 -7.26 7.35 14.50
N VAL A 64 -7.74 7.07 13.29
CA VAL A 64 -7.49 7.87 12.08
C VAL A 64 -8.65 8.79 11.75
N GLY A 65 -9.88 8.31 11.96
CA GLY A 65 -11.11 9.07 11.78
C GLY A 65 -11.47 9.97 12.98
N ARG A 66 -10.72 9.89 14.09
CA ARG A 66 -11.09 10.56 15.34
C ARG A 66 -11.21 12.07 15.14
N GLY A 67 -12.35 12.62 15.55
CA GLY A 67 -12.63 14.06 15.48
C GLY A 67 -12.91 14.58 14.07
N LYS A 68 -13.01 13.70 13.06
CA LYS A 68 -13.41 14.07 11.71
C LYS A 68 -14.90 13.82 11.53
N GLU A 69 -15.59 14.81 10.98
CA GLU A 69 -16.92 14.61 10.45
C GLU A 69 -16.80 13.92 9.08
N ILE A 70 -17.39 12.74 8.94
CA ILE A 70 -17.36 11.95 7.70
C ILE A 70 -18.71 12.09 7.02
N LEU A 71 -18.73 12.81 5.90
CA LEU A 71 -19.94 13.12 5.13
C LEU A 71 -19.92 12.42 3.77
N SER A 72 -21.11 12.18 3.22
CA SER A 72 -21.27 11.62 1.87
C SER A 72 -20.92 12.65 0.78
N PRO A 73 -20.39 12.21 -0.38
CA PRO A 73 -20.08 10.83 -0.74
C PRO A 73 -18.82 10.29 -0.05
N ILE A 74 -18.88 9.05 0.46
CA ILE A 74 -17.76 8.39 1.14
C ILE A 74 -17.07 7.45 0.15
N VAL A 75 -15.78 7.67 -0.08
CA VAL A 75 -14.97 6.85 -1.00
C VAL A 75 -13.96 6.02 -0.21
N PHE A 76 -13.97 4.70 -0.42
CA PHE A 76 -13.01 3.78 0.17
C PHE A 76 -12.05 3.26 -0.91
N GLN A 77 -10.75 3.51 -0.71
CA GLN A 77 -9.68 3.15 -1.63
C GLN A 77 -8.51 2.46 -0.92
N GLY A 78 -7.57 1.92 -1.70
CA GLY A 78 -6.45 1.09 -1.23
C GLY A 78 -6.75 -0.40 -1.35
N GLY A 79 -5.73 -1.26 -1.21
CA GLY A 79 -5.89 -2.71 -1.44
C GLY A 79 -6.95 -3.38 -0.58
N VAL A 80 -7.18 -2.89 0.64
CA VAL A 80 -8.22 -3.41 1.55
C VAL A 80 -9.64 -3.12 1.04
N ALA A 81 -9.83 -2.15 0.14
CA ALA A 81 -11.12 -1.86 -0.48
C ALA A 81 -11.64 -3.01 -1.36
N ALA A 82 -10.77 -3.96 -1.75
CA ALA A 82 -11.18 -5.22 -2.37
C ALA A 82 -12.03 -6.10 -1.45
N ASN A 83 -11.92 -5.92 -0.13
CA ASN A 83 -12.62 -6.73 0.86
C ASN A 83 -14.04 -6.20 1.09
N SER A 84 -15.02 -6.91 0.52
CA SER A 84 -16.45 -6.60 0.63
C SER A 84 -16.96 -6.57 2.08
N GLY A 85 -16.40 -7.40 2.97
CA GLY A 85 -16.71 -7.41 4.39
C GLY A 85 -16.27 -6.12 5.13
N ILE A 86 -15.12 -5.55 4.77
CA ILE A 86 -14.67 -4.26 5.33
C ILE A 86 -15.56 -3.12 4.82
N ARG A 87 -15.93 -3.14 3.53
CA ARG A 87 -16.91 -2.18 2.98
C ARG A 87 -18.22 -2.23 3.77
N ALA A 88 -18.80 -3.42 3.94
CA ALA A 88 -20.05 -3.59 4.69
C ALA A 88 -19.92 -3.12 6.15
N ALA A 89 -18.79 -3.38 6.80
CA ALA A 89 -18.51 -2.91 8.15
C ALA A 89 -18.41 -1.37 8.24
N PHE A 90 -17.82 -0.70 7.23
CA PHE A 90 -17.85 0.77 7.14
C PHE A 90 -19.26 1.29 6.91
N GLU A 91 -20.03 0.73 5.96
CA GLU A 91 -21.41 1.15 5.68
C GLU A 91 -22.29 1.03 6.93
N LYS A 92 -22.19 -0.10 7.63
CA LYS A 92 -22.87 -0.34 8.92
C LYS A 92 -22.47 0.67 9.99
N THR A 93 -21.17 0.96 10.13
CA THR A 93 -20.68 1.83 11.22
C THR A 93 -20.97 3.31 10.95
N LEU A 94 -20.90 3.73 9.68
CA LEU A 94 -21.14 5.11 9.27
C LEU A 94 -22.61 5.39 8.94
N SER A 95 -23.44 4.35 8.83
CA SER A 95 -24.85 4.45 8.40
C SER A 95 -25.01 5.21 7.08
N ALA A 96 -24.08 4.98 6.15
CA ALA A 96 -23.97 5.67 4.87
C ALA A 96 -23.37 4.75 3.82
N GLU A 97 -23.69 5.01 2.54
CA GLU A 97 -23.12 4.26 1.41
C GLU A 97 -21.61 4.53 1.28
N VAL A 98 -20.84 3.47 1.00
CA VAL A 98 -19.40 3.55 0.77
C VAL A 98 -19.10 3.12 -0.65
N ILE A 99 -18.56 4.06 -1.42
CA ILE A 99 -18.21 3.88 -2.82
C ILE A 99 -16.81 3.30 -2.90
N VAL A 100 -16.66 2.17 -3.58
CA VAL A 100 -15.36 1.58 -3.95
C VAL A 100 -15.12 1.84 -5.43
N PRO A 101 -14.15 2.70 -5.81
CA PRO A 101 -13.84 2.98 -7.22
C PRO A 101 -13.30 1.75 -7.95
N GLU A 102 -13.53 1.65 -9.26
CA GLU A 102 -13.01 0.54 -10.09
C GLU A 102 -11.49 0.30 -9.93
N HIS A 103 -10.71 1.38 -9.87
CA HIS A 103 -9.25 1.34 -9.75
C HIS A 103 -8.76 1.59 -8.31
N TYR A 104 -9.54 1.19 -7.30
CA TYR A 104 -9.28 1.45 -5.88
C TYR A 104 -7.82 1.17 -5.43
N SER A 105 -7.12 0.23 -6.05
CA SER A 105 -5.75 -0.18 -5.70
C SER A 105 -4.66 0.77 -6.21
N VAL A 106 -4.95 1.58 -7.23
CA VAL A 106 -3.96 2.43 -7.94
C VAL A 106 -4.37 3.90 -8.03
N MET A 107 -5.41 4.31 -7.31
CA MET A 107 -5.90 5.71 -7.31
C MET A 107 -4.80 6.74 -6.97
N GLY A 108 -3.87 6.40 -6.08
CA GLY A 108 -2.72 7.27 -5.76
C GLY A 108 -1.80 7.49 -6.97
N ALA A 109 -1.53 6.44 -7.76
CA ALA A 109 -0.72 6.53 -8.97
C ALA A 109 -1.46 7.34 -10.07
N ILE A 110 -2.77 7.14 -10.20
CA ILE A 110 -3.62 7.94 -11.10
C ILE A 110 -3.54 9.42 -10.71
N GLY A 111 -3.69 9.74 -9.43
CA GLY A 111 -3.57 11.10 -8.92
C GLY A 111 -2.21 11.74 -9.23
N ALA A 112 -1.12 10.99 -9.01
CA ALA A 112 0.23 11.45 -9.34
C ALA A 112 0.39 11.73 -10.84
N ALA A 113 -0.14 10.85 -11.71
CA ALA A 113 -0.11 11.03 -13.15
C ALA A 113 -0.90 12.27 -13.62
N LEU A 114 -2.08 12.51 -13.02
CA LEU A 114 -2.88 13.71 -13.29
C LEU A 114 -2.14 14.98 -12.88
N LEU A 115 -1.53 15.00 -11.70
CA LEU A 115 -0.74 16.14 -11.23
C LEU A 115 0.47 16.42 -12.14
N ALA A 116 1.18 15.36 -12.56
CA ALA A 116 2.31 15.50 -13.49
C ALA A 116 1.87 16.08 -14.85
N ARG A 117 0.75 15.58 -15.40
CA ARG A 117 0.16 16.10 -16.64
C ARG A 117 -0.21 17.58 -16.52
N ASP A 118 -0.83 17.96 -15.41
CA ASP A 118 -1.29 19.34 -15.21
C ASP A 118 -0.12 20.30 -15.01
N ALA A 119 0.97 19.87 -14.35
CA ALA A 119 2.20 20.66 -14.23
C ALA A 119 2.85 20.93 -15.60
N VAL A 120 2.84 19.94 -16.50
CA VAL A 120 3.33 20.10 -17.89
C VAL A 120 2.41 21.04 -18.69
N LYS A 121 1.09 20.87 -18.60
CA LYS A 121 0.11 21.73 -19.29
C LYS A 121 0.22 23.21 -18.88
N LYS A 122 0.51 23.48 -17.60
CA LYS A 122 0.72 24.83 -17.06
C LYS A 122 2.09 25.42 -17.39
N GLY A 123 2.94 24.70 -18.13
CA GLY A 123 4.29 25.15 -18.50
C GLY A 123 5.28 25.19 -17.34
N GLN A 124 4.97 24.60 -16.17
CA GLN A 124 5.84 24.62 -14.99
C GLN A 124 7.06 23.73 -15.17
N LYS A 125 6.92 22.62 -15.90
CA LYS A 125 7.99 21.66 -16.20
C LYS A 125 7.81 21.07 -17.59
N LYS A 126 8.93 20.73 -18.25
CA LYS A 126 8.91 19.86 -19.44
C LYS A 126 8.89 18.40 -19.00
N THR A 127 8.23 17.54 -19.78
CA THR A 127 8.26 16.10 -19.52
C THR A 127 9.68 15.55 -19.68
N GLN A 128 10.07 14.65 -18.76
CA GLN A 128 11.30 13.85 -18.85
C GLN A 128 10.98 12.37 -19.11
N PHE A 129 9.72 12.05 -19.44
CA PHE A 129 9.31 10.69 -19.75
C PHE A 129 10.07 10.18 -20.97
N ARG A 130 10.80 9.08 -20.79
CA ARG A 130 11.68 8.49 -21.82
C ARG A 130 10.95 7.59 -22.82
N GLY A 131 9.64 7.41 -22.68
CA GLY A 131 8.87 6.46 -23.48
C GLY A 131 8.73 5.09 -22.79
N PHE A 132 7.84 4.26 -23.33
CA PHE A 132 7.60 2.89 -22.83
C PHE A 132 8.66 1.89 -23.29
N GLN A 133 9.43 2.23 -24.32
CA GLN A 133 10.56 1.42 -24.81
C GLN A 133 11.65 1.20 -23.75
N ILE A 134 11.59 1.95 -22.64
CA ILE A 134 12.48 1.76 -21.49
C ILE A 134 12.44 0.34 -20.93
N SER A 135 11.30 -0.38 -21.01
CA SER A 135 11.21 -1.77 -20.55
C SER A 135 11.97 -2.76 -21.44
N GLU A 136 12.36 -2.35 -22.64
CA GLU A 136 13.10 -3.17 -23.62
C GLU A 136 14.59 -2.86 -23.62
N LEU A 137 15.04 -1.85 -22.84
CA LEU A 137 16.44 -1.50 -22.76
C LEU A 137 17.21 -2.54 -21.94
N GLU A 138 18.42 -2.86 -22.39
CA GLU A 138 19.35 -3.67 -21.59
C GLU A 138 20.02 -2.80 -20.55
N TYR A 139 19.96 -3.25 -19.30
CA TYR A 139 20.54 -2.57 -18.14
C TYR A 139 21.71 -3.36 -17.60
N GLU A 140 22.80 -2.67 -17.33
CA GLU A 140 23.95 -3.22 -16.63
C GLU A 140 23.91 -2.76 -15.17
N ALA A 141 23.83 -3.73 -14.26
CA ALA A 141 23.95 -3.50 -12.84
C ALA A 141 25.38 -3.80 -12.37
N SER A 142 26.02 -2.86 -11.70
CA SER A 142 27.34 -3.06 -11.06
C SER A 142 27.35 -2.47 -9.66
N SER A 143 28.28 -2.87 -8.80
CA SER A 143 28.42 -2.26 -7.48
C SER A 143 29.88 -1.99 -7.11
N PHE A 144 30.08 -1.02 -6.21
CA PHE A 144 31.39 -0.71 -5.63
C PHE A 144 31.27 -0.29 -4.18
N GLU A 145 32.36 -0.44 -3.42
CA GLU A 145 32.43 0.01 -2.03
C GLU A 145 32.85 1.49 -1.95
N CYS A 146 32.03 2.31 -1.30
CA CYS A 146 32.31 3.73 -1.11
C CYS A 146 33.29 3.97 0.05
N LYS A 147 34.50 4.46 -0.28
CA LYS A 147 35.56 4.79 0.70
C LYS A 147 35.55 6.24 1.18
N ALA A 148 34.46 6.98 0.95
CA ALA A 148 34.38 8.40 1.27
C ALA A 148 34.24 8.70 2.77
N CYS A 149 33.80 7.74 3.57
CA CYS A 149 33.65 7.84 5.02
C CYS A 149 33.66 6.43 5.65
N PRO A 150 33.68 6.30 6.99
CA PRO A 150 33.75 5.01 7.67
C PRO A 150 32.55 4.07 7.46
N ASN A 151 31.47 4.53 6.81
CA ASN A 151 30.27 3.72 6.59
C ASN A 151 30.43 2.62 5.53
N LEU A 152 31.47 2.69 4.68
CA LEU A 152 31.80 1.70 3.64
C LEU A 152 30.56 1.15 2.91
N CYS A 153 29.69 2.05 2.45
CA CYS A 153 28.43 1.65 1.84
C CYS A 153 28.70 0.95 0.50
N GLU A 154 28.01 -0.18 0.25
CA GLU A 154 27.89 -0.72 -1.10
C GLU A 154 27.00 0.18 -1.94
N ILE A 155 27.53 0.68 -3.04
CA ILE A 155 26.83 1.54 -3.99
C ILE A 155 26.52 0.73 -5.21
N VAL A 156 25.23 0.63 -5.54
CA VAL A 156 24.74 -0.04 -6.74
C VAL A 156 24.58 1.00 -7.85
N ASN A 157 25.11 0.70 -9.02
CA ASN A 157 24.98 1.45 -10.25
C ASN A 157 23.98 0.75 -11.18
N ILE A 158 23.20 1.54 -11.89
CA ILE A 158 22.49 1.08 -13.10
C ILE A 158 22.97 1.92 -14.28
N ALA A 159 23.48 1.24 -15.30
CA ALA A 159 23.90 1.84 -16.55
C ALA A 159 23.04 1.33 -17.73
N ILE A 160 22.84 2.19 -18.72
CA ILE A 160 22.32 1.83 -20.05
C ILE A 160 23.34 2.34 -21.06
N GLU A 161 23.73 1.50 -22.03
CA GLU A 161 24.68 1.86 -23.10
C GLU A 161 25.99 2.49 -22.54
N GLY A 162 26.51 1.93 -21.44
CA GLY A 162 27.72 2.41 -20.77
C GLY A 162 27.59 3.75 -20.03
N LYS A 163 26.37 4.32 -19.91
CA LYS A 163 26.10 5.55 -19.15
C LYS A 163 25.35 5.25 -17.86
N VAL A 164 25.89 5.69 -16.72
CA VAL A 164 25.21 5.55 -15.42
C VAL A 164 23.98 6.42 -15.38
N LEU A 165 22.83 5.81 -15.08
CA LEU A 165 21.54 6.45 -14.97
C LEU A 165 21.03 6.58 -13.55
N ALA A 166 21.44 5.69 -12.65
CA ALA A 166 21.10 5.79 -11.24
C ALA A 166 22.19 5.17 -10.37
N ARG A 167 22.32 5.71 -9.15
CA ARG A 167 23.07 5.11 -8.05
C ARG A 167 22.23 5.14 -6.78
N TRP A 168 22.35 4.10 -5.96
CA TRP A 168 21.75 4.07 -4.62
C TRP A 168 22.59 3.22 -3.66
N GLY A 169 22.19 3.18 -2.39
CA GLY A 169 22.90 2.47 -1.32
C GLY A 169 23.72 3.39 -0.41
N SER A 170 23.81 4.68 -0.73
CA SER A 170 24.53 5.65 0.09
C SER A 170 23.75 6.03 1.35
N ARG A 171 24.40 5.95 2.53
CA ARG A 171 23.78 6.40 3.78
C ARG A 171 23.77 7.92 3.95
N CYS A 172 24.74 8.61 3.35
CA CYS A 172 24.93 10.05 3.49
C CYS A 172 24.36 10.87 2.33
N GLY A 173 23.71 10.24 1.35
CA GLY A 173 23.16 10.90 0.17
C GLY A 173 24.18 11.29 -0.90
N LYS A 174 25.48 10.98 -0.70
CA LYS A 174 26.55 11.38 -1.64
C LYS A 174 26.30 10.90 -3.07
N TRP A 175 25.68 9.73 -3.24
CA TRP A 175 25.47 9.09 -4.54
C TRP A 175 24.02 9.13 -5.03
N ASP A 176 23.09 9.69 -4.26
CA ASP A 176 21.65 9.64 -4.55
C ASP A 176 21.25 10.53 -5.74
N HIS A 177 22.14 11.44 -6.15
CA HIS A 177 21.95 12.33 -7.29
C HIS A 177 23.16 12.26 -8.21
N LEU A 178 22.95 11.78 -9.43
CA LEU A 178 23.93 11.91 -10.50
C LEU A 178 23.98 13.39 -10.90
N ARG A 179 25.13 14.02 -10.67
CA ARG A 179 25.33 15.43 -11.04
C ARG A 179 25.57 15.57 -12.55
N GLU A 180 26.20 14.58 -13.18
CA GLU A 180 26.44 14.47 -14.63
C GLU A 180 26.52 12.98 -15.04
N PRO A 181 26.23 12.62 -16.32
CA PRO A 181 26.39 11.25 -16.80
C PRO A 181 27.88 10.87 -16.87
N GLU A 182 28.36 10.14 -15.87
CA GLU A 182 29.70 9.56 -15.86
C GLU A 182 29.74 8.30 -16.75
N LYS A 183 30.75 8.21 -17.63
CA LYS A 183 31.10 6.94 -18.30
C LYS A 183 31.74 6.02 -17.28
N VAL A 184 31.35 4.75 -17.29
CA VAL A 184 32.05 3.71 -16.51
C VAL A 184 33.06 3.05 -17.44
N GLU A 185 34.33 3.09 -17.06
CA GLU A 185 35.29 2.11 -17.56
C GLU A 185 34.94 0.78 -16.87
N VAL A 186 34.45 -0.17 -17.68
CA VAL A 186 34.21 -1.55 -17.26
C VAL A 186 35.54 -2.25 -17.02
#